data_AF-A0A2G8SVM0-F1
#
_entry.id   AF-A0A2G8SVM0-F1
#
_cell.length_a   1.000
_cell.length_b   1.000
_cell.length_c   1.000
_cell.angle_alpha   90.00
_cell.angle_beta   90.00
_cell.angle_gamma   90.00
#
_symmetry.space_group_name_H-M   'P 1'
#
loop_
_entity.id
_entity.type
_entity.pdbx_description
1 polymer ?
#
loop_
_entity_poly.entity_id
_entity_poly.type
_entity_poly.pdbx_seq_one_letter_code
_entity_poly.pdbx_strand_id
1 'polypeptide(L)'
;MSIRPINFRASCVKTLSAVEAEPTKSNQHEFNGVAQLKNLFGSEKTHMTVSFSTRGLDDICLSGMTWYEARESHATRSEYRFYFQSNAVMERAREGDNIIIGFDLSNNIHCELITQGASGYTATTGWVVQTP
;
A
#
# COMPACT_ATOMS: atom_id res chain seq x y z
N MET A 1 14.50 3.31 -22.19
CA MET A 1 14.69 1.95 -21.63
C MET A 1 13.38 1.59 -20.93
N SER A 2 12.74 0.47 -21.26
CA SER A 2 11.47 0.10 -20.61
C SER A 2 11.76 -0.41 -19.19
N ILE A 3 11.05 0.11 -18.19
CA ILE A 3 11.10 -0.44 -16.83
C ILE A 3 10.44 -1.82 -16.87
N ARG A 4 11.05 -2.82 -16.23
CA ARG A 4 10.55 -4.20 -16.24
C ARG A 4 9.16 -4.26 -15.58
N PRO A 5 8.15 -4.87 -16.22
CA PRO A 5 6.85 -5.06 -15.60
C PRO A 5 6.95 -6.04 -14.42
N ILE A 6 6.12 -5.81 -13.40
CA ILE A 6 6.03 -6.65 -12.20
C ILE A 6 4.74 -7.45 -12.24
N ASN A 7 4.83 -8.76 -12.00
CA ASN A 7 3.68 -9.64 -11.91
C ASN A 7 3.32 -9.86 -10.44
N PHE A 8 2.07 -9.55 -10.08
CA PHE A 8 1.47 -9.91 -8.81
C PHE A 8 0.48 -11.05 -9.03
N ARG A 9 0.42 -12.03 -8.11
CA ARG A 9 -0.68 -13.01 -8.12
C ARG A 9 -2.00 -12.38 -7.66
N ALA A 10 -1.89 -11.41 -6.76
CA ALA A 10 -3.00 -10.62 -6.25
C ALA A 10 -2.43 -9.28 -5.76
N SER A 11 -3.12 -8.19 -6.08
CA SER A 11 -2.74 -6.85 -5.65
C SER A 11 -3.94 -5.93 -5.57
N CYS A 12 -3.75 -4.81 -4.91
CA CYS A 12 -4.64 -3.67 -4.99
C CYS A 12 -3.81 -2.40 -5.19
N VAL A 13 -4.46 -1.36 -5.71
CA VAL A 13 -3.88 -0.03 -5.81
C VAL A 13 -4.71 0.88 -4.92
N LYS A 14 -4.03 1.73 -4.15
CA LYS A 14 -4.64 2.69 -3.24
C LYS A 14 -4.00 4.06 -3.44
N THR A 15 -4.82 5.10 -3.45
CA THR A 15 -4.36 6.48 -3.32
C THR A 15 -4.18 6.79 -1.83
N LEU A 16 -3.02 7.34 -1.47
CA LEU A 16 -2.67 7.68 -0.10
C LEU A 16 -3.39 8.95 0.33
N SER A 17 -4.02 8.89 1.51
CA SER A 17 -4.56 10.08 2.17
C SER A 17 -3.46 10.85 2.92
N ALA A 18 -3.74 12.09 3.31
CA ALA A 18 -2.80 12.89 4.12
C ALA A 18 -2.33 12.18 5.41
N VAL A 19 -3.21 11.44 6.09
CA VAL A 19 -2.84 10.75 7.34
C VAL A 19 -1.93 9.53 7.13
N GLU A 20 -1.90 9.00 5.90
CA GLU A 20 -1.07 7.86 5.48
C GLU A 20 0.25 8.29 4.81
N ALA A 21 0.39 9.58 4.47
CA ALA A 21 1.50 10.11 3.66
C ALA A 21 2.21 11.37 4.23
N GLU A 22 1.63 12.10 5.20
CA GLU A 22 2.26 13.31 5.76
C GLU A 22 2.74 13.15 7.22
N PRO A 23 4.06 13.30 7.51
CA PRO A 23 4.61 12.96 8.84
C PRO A 23 4.21 13.98 9.90
N THR A 24 3.86 15.17 9.44
CA THR A 24 3.42 16.29 10.26
C THR A 24 1.97 16.14 10.70
N LYS A 25 1.17 15.28 10.05
CA LYS A 25 -0.25 15.05 10.35
C LYS A 25 -0.47 13.80 11.21
N SER A 26 0.42 12.80 11.15
CA SER A 26 0.33 11.55 11.91
C SER A 26 1.70 10.87 12.01
N ASN A 27 1.89 10.01 13.01
CA ASN A 27 3.03 9.08 13.08
C ASN A 27 2.85 7.98 12.04
N GLN A 28 3.00 8.34 10.76
CA GLN A 28 2.68 7.52 9.59
C GLN A 28 3.38 6.15 9.59
N HIS A 29 2.70 5.18 10.18
CA HIS A 29 3.15 3.80 10.24
C HIS A 29 2.05 2.85 9.83
N GLU A 30 0.96 3.35 9.24
CA GLU A 30 -0.19 2.52 8.94
C GLU A 30 -0.95 2.97 7.70
N PHE A 31 -1.40 1.99 6.91
CA PHE A 31 -2.47 2.17 5.95
C PHE A 31 -3.80 1.74 6.56
N ASN A 32 -4.84 2.48 6.24
CA ASN A 32 -6.20 2.10 6.57
C ASN A 32 -6.55 0.80 5.84
N GLY A 33 -7.01 -0.20 6.59
CA GLY A 33 -7.42 -1.51 6.07
C GLY A 33 -8.77 -1.44 5.37
N VAL A 34 -8.76 -0.89 4.15
CA VAL A 34 -9.89 -0.88 3.23
C VAL A 34 -10.29 -2.30 2.81
N ALA A 35 -11.50 -2.47 2.29
CA ALA A 35 -12.05 -3.77 1.89
C ALA A 35 -11.11 -4.55 0.95
N GLN A 36 -10.41 -3.86 0.04
CA GLN A 36 -9.45 -4.48 -0.89
C GLN A 36 -8.23 -5.06 -0.18
N LEU A 37 -7.70 -4.38 0.85
CA LEU A 37 -6.61 -4.93 1.67
C LEU A 37 -7.11 -6.11 2.51
N LYS A 38 -8.33 -6.01 3.06
CA LYS A 38 -8.95 -7.15 3.76
C LYS A 38 -9.15 -8.35 2.83
N ASN A 39 -9.52 -8.15 1.57
CA ASN A 39 -9.62 -9.24 0.60
C ASN A 39 -8.25 -9.84 0.27
N LEU A 40 -7.18 -9.04 0.35
CA LEU A 40 -5.80 -9.48 0.08
C LEU A 40 -5.20 -10.28 1.24
N PHE A 41 -5.43 -9.84 2.50
CA PHE A 41 -4.83 -10.44 3.70
C PHE A 41 -5.76 -11.36 4.48
N GLY A 42 -7.07 -11.29 4.24
CA GLY A 42 -8.08 -11.91 5.08
C GLY A 42 -8.32 -11.15 6.38
N SER A 43 -8.89 -11.85 7.36
CA SER A 43 -9.22 -11.28 8.68
C SER A 43 -8.19 -11.64 9.76
N GLU A 44 -7.32 -12.62 9.49
CA GLU A 44 -6.36 -13.15 10.47
C GLU A 44 -5.20 -12.18 10.70
N LYS A 45 -4.79 -12.05 11.97
CA LYS A 45 -3.61 -11.26 12.30
C LYS A 45 -2.36 -11.90 11.69
N THR A 46 -1.63 -11.12 10.90
CA THR A 46 -0.47 -11.62 10.15
C THR A 46 0.75 -10.72 10.36
N HIS A 47 1.93 -11.33 10.48
CA HIS A 47 3.22 -10.62 10.52
C HIS A 47 4.08 -11.10 9.36
N MET A 48 4.66 -10.16 8.60
CA MET A 48 5.47 -10.48 7.43
C MET A 48 6.60 -9.47 7.26
N THR A 49 7.62 -9.84 6.48
CA THR A 49 8.55 -8.87 5.91
C THR A 49 7.99 -8.38 4.59
N VAL A 50 7.93 -7.05 4.42
CA VAL A 50 7.49 -6.41 3.19
C VAL A 50 8.63 -5.60 2.58
N SER A 51 8.68 -5.60 1.25
CA SER A 51 9.56 -4.70 0.52
C SER A 51 8.79 -3.47 0.06
N PHE A 52 9.35 -2.29 0.32
CA PHE A 52 8.89 -1.02 -0.20
C PHE A 52 9.85 -0.55 -1.29
N SER A 53 9.32 -0.03 -2.40
CA SER A 53 10.11 0.59 -3.46
C SER A 53 9.38 1.79 -4.05
N THR A 54 10.10 2.67 -4.74
CA THR A 54 9.50 3.72 -5.57
C THR A 54 9.67 3.37 -7.04
N ARG A 55 8.57 3.32 -7.80
CA ARG A 55 8.63 3.03 -9.25
C ARG A 55 9.53 4.05 -9.93
N GLY A 56 10.56 3.56 -10.62
CA GLY A 56 11.51 4.39 -11.38
C GLY A 56 12.75 4.83 -10.60
N LEU A 57 12.86 4.47 -9.31
CA LEU A 57 14.09 4.58 -8.54
C LEU A 57 14.70 3.18 -8.31
N ASP A 58 16.00 3.14 -8.04
CA ASP A 58 16.73 1.91 -7.73
C ASP A 58 16.89 1.75 -6.20
N ASP A 59 15.77 1.80 -5.48
CA ASP A 59 15.77 1.65 -4.04
C ASP A 59 14.69 0.69 -3.56
N ILE A 60 15.11 -0.21 -2.66
CA ILE A 60 14.25 -1.19 -2.00
C ILE A 60 14.54 -1.12 -0.50
N CYS A 61 13.50 -0.95 0.30
CA CYS A 61 13.58 -0.97 1.75
C CYS A 61 12.75 -2.13 2.29
N LEU A 62 13.35 -2.98 3.11
CA LEU A 62 12.62 -4.04 3.81
C LEU A 62 12.11 -3.50 5.16
N SER A 63 10.87 -3.83 5.50
CA SER A 63 10.24 -3.41 6.74
C SER A 63 9.39 -4.54 7.32
N GLY A 64 9.31 -4.62 8.65
CA GLY A 64 8.35 -5.48 9.33
C GLY A 64 6.94 -4.92 9.19
N MET A 65 5.99 -5.78 8.82
CA MET A 65 4.59 -5.43 8.61
C MET A 65 3.67 -6.30 9.47
N THR A 66 2.63 -5.66 10.00
CA THR A 66 1.56 -6.32 10.75
C THR A 66 0.20 -5.96 10.17
N TRP A 67 -0.56 -6.97 9.73
CA TRP A 67 -1.99 -6.82 9.44
C TRP A 67 -2.80 -7.25 10.66
N TYR A 68 -3.71 -6.40 11.14
CA TYR A 68 -4.51 -6.70 12.34
C TYR A 68 -5.82 -5.91 12.38
N GLU A 69 -6.75 -6.38 13.20
CA GLU A 69 -7.98 -5.66 13.54
C GLU A 69 -7.73 -4.75 14.76
N ALA A 70 -7.63 -3.45 14.54
CA ALA A 70 -7.35 -2.46 15.59
C ALA A 70 -8.50 -2.28 16.61
N ARG A 71 -9.68 -2.85 16.30
CA ARG A 71 -10.89 -2.80 17.12
C ARG A 71 -11.38 -4.19 17.52
N GLU A 72 -10.48 -5.15 17.69
CA GLU A 72 -10.84 -6.54 18.03
C GLU A 72 -11.74 -6.65 19.29
N SER A 73 -11.59 -5.74 20.25
CA SER A 73 -12.40 -5.69 21.48
C SER A 73 -13.75 -4.95 21.33
N HIS A 74 -14.04 -4.37 20.15
CA HIS A 74 -15.21 -3.54 19.92
C HIS A 74 -16.35 -4.36 19.32
N ALA A 75 -17.48 -4.45 20.02
CA ALA A 75 -18.57 -5.37 19.70
C ALA A 75 -19.21 -5.24 18.30
N THR A 76 -19.09 -4.09 17.62
CA THR A 76 -19.80 -3.81 16.36
C THR A 76 -18.97 -3.10 15.29
N ARG A 77 -17.76 -2.65 15.62
CA ARG A 77 -16.92 -1.86 14.70
C ARG A 77 -15.65 -2.62 14.40
N SER A 78 -15.47 -3.01 13.14
CA SER A 78 -14.21 -3.51 12.63
C SER A 78 -13.39 -2.40 12.00
N GLU A 79 -12.09 -2.37 12.30
CA GLU A 79 -11.14 -1.45 11.69
C GLU A 79 -9.83 -2.21 11.51
N TYR A 80 -9.50 -2.58 10.27
CA TYR A 80 -8.24 -3.25 9.99
C TYR A 80 -7.16 -2.22 9.70
N ARG A 81 -5.92 -2.57 10.02
CA ARG A 81 -4.75 -1.73 9.74
C ARG A 81 -3.59 -2.57 9.23
N PHE A 82 -2.94 -2.04 8.20
CA PHE A 82 -1.64 -2.51 7.75
C PHE A 82 -0.62 -1.61 8.43
N TYR A 83 0.05 -2.09 9.45
CA TYR A 83 1.14 -1.37 10.12
C TYR A 83 2.48 -1.72 9.49
N PHE A 84 3.38 -0.74 9.35
CA PHE A 84 4.75 -0.91 8.89
C PHE A 84 5.69 0.03 9.66
N GLN A 85 6.95 -0.37 9.81
CA GLN A 85 7.98 0.51 10.39
C GLN A 85 8.36 1.63 9.41
N SER A 86 8.78 2.79 9.95
CA SER A 86 9.32 3.90 9.15
C SER A 86 10.34 3.41 8.13
N ASN A 87 10.23 3.92 6.92
CA ASN A 87 11.13 3.58 5.84
C ASN A 87 11.27 4.75 4.85
N ALA A 88 12.41 4.82 4.17
CA ALA A 88 12.78 5.91 3.28
C ALA A 88 11.80 6.09 2.09
N VAL A 89 11.09 5.03 1.69
CA VAL A 89 10.08 5.11 0.62
C VAL A 89 8.86 5.90 1.10
N MET A 90 8.34 5.55 2.29
CA MET A 90 7.18 6.23 2.86
C MET A 90 7.49 7.65 3.37
N GLU A 91 8.74 7.96 3.72
CA GLU A 91 9.16 9.35 4.02
C GLU A 91 9.02 10.30 2.82
N ARG A 92 9.11 9.76 1.61
CA ARG A 92 8.95 10.52 0.35
C ARG A 92 7.51 10.55 -0.15
N ALA A 93 6.65 9.67 0.35
CA ALA A 93 5.25 9.64 -0.02
C ALA A 93 4.56 10.97 0.32
N ARG A 94 3.60 11.35 -0.51
CA ARG A 94 2.75 12.53 -0.32
C ARG A 94 1.28 12.17 -0.51
N GLU A 95 0.41 12.99 0.05
CA GLU A 95 -1.03 12.87 -0.18
C GLU A 95 -1.31 12.82 -1.67
N GLY A 96 -2.12 11.85 -2.10
CA GLY A 96 -2.49 11.65 -3.49
C GLY A 96 -1.53 10.80 -4.32
N ASP A 97 -0.36 10.42 -3.80
CA ASP A 97 0.46 9.37 -4.39
C ASP A 97 -0.30 8.04 -4.39
N ASN A 98 0.02 7.16 -5.34
CA ASN A 98 -0.55 5.82 -5.38
C ASN A 98 0.45 4.81 -4.84
N ILE A 99 -0.06 3.80 -4.15
CA ILE A 99 0.73 2.64 -3.74
C ILE A 99 0.05 1.36 -4.23
N ILE A 100 0.85 0.50 -4.87
CA ILE A 100 0.45 -0.86 -5.21
C ILE A 100 0.88 -1.75 -4.06
N ILE A 101 -0.04 -2.54 -3.51
CA ILE A 101 0.24 -3.51 -2.45
C ILE A 101 -0.18 -4.88 -2.97
N GLY A 102 0.73 -5.84 -2.98
CA GLY A 102 0.44 -7.15 -3.54
C GLY A 102 1.43 -8.25 -3.21
N PHE A 103 0.99 -9.49 -3.45
CA PHE A 103 1.82 -10.68 -3.36
C PHE A 103 2.39 -11.04 -4.73
N ASP A 104 3.69 -11.30 -4.80
CA ASP A 104 4.32 -11.89 -5.98
C ASP A 104 3.91 -13.37 -6.15
N LEU A 105 4.47 -14.02 -7.17
CA LEU A 105 4.20 -15.44 -7.45
C LEU A 105 4.83 -16.39 -6.41
N SER A 106 5.74 -15.89 -5.57
CA SER A 106 6.42 -16.60 -4.49
C SER A 106 5.85 -16.30 -3.11
N ASN A 107 4.70 -15.60 -3.03
CA ASN A 107 4.04 -15.14 -1.80
C ASN A 107 4.84 -14.12 -0.97
N ASN A 108 5.83 -13.45 -1.55
CA ASN A 108 6.43 -12.27 -0.93
C ASN A 108 5.50 -11.08 -1.15
N ILE A 109 5.45 -10.18 -0.17
CA ILE A 109 4.68 -8.95 -0.28
C ILE A 109 5.55 -7.76 -0.70
N HIS A 110 5.00 -6.96 -1.61
CA HIS A 110 5.62 -5.74 -2.09
C HIS A 110 4.64 -4.57 -2.01
N CYS A 111 5.19 -3.41 -1.67
CA CYS A 111 4.56 -2.11 -1.69
C CYS A 111 5.35 -1.23 -2.67
N GLU A 112 4.75 -0.87 -3.80
CA GLU A 112 5.40 -0.01 -4.81
C GLU A 112 4.70 1.35 -4.88
N LEU A 113 5.43 2.40 -4.49
CA LEU A 113 4.97 3.79 -4.54
C LEU A 113 5.10 4.35 -5.97
N ILE A 114 4.04 5.03 -6.42
CA ILE A 114 3.97 5.76 -7.69
C ILE A 114 3.62 7.20 -7.35
N THR A 115 4.60 8.08 -7.50
CA THR A 115 4.45 9.49 -7.11
C THR A 115 3.64 10.29 -8.12
N GLN A 116 2.85 11.28 -7.67
CA GLN A 116 2.03 12.13 -8.55
C GLN A 116 2.86 12.91 -9.58
N GLY A 117 4.13 13.18 -9.29
CA GLY A 117 5.06 13.83 -10.22
C GLY A 117 5.59 12.92 -11.34
N ALA A 118 5.20 11.64 -11.36
CA ALA A 118 5.52 10.75 -12.45
C ALA A 118 4.79 11.19 -13.73
N SER A 119 5.53 11.26 -14.84
CA SER A 119 4.97 11.59 -16.16
C SER A 119 3.76 10.70 -16.46
N GLY A 120 2.60 11.32 -16.72
CA GLY A 120 1.34 10.62 -17.04
C GLY A 120 0.40 10.35 -15.86
N TYR A 121 0.62 10.93 -14.67
CA TYR A 121 -0.32 10.80 -13.55
C TYR A 121 -1.71 11.35 -13.89
N THR A 122 -2.73 10.50 -13.73
CA THR A 122 -4.15 10.88 -13.68
C THR A 122 -4.76 10.15 -12.50
N ALA A 123 -5.45 10.87 -11.61
CA ALA A 123 -6.16 10.26 -10.49
C ALA A 123 -7.31 9.39 -11.01
N THR A 124 -7.18 8.08 -10.90
CA THR A 124 -8.19 7.12 -11.33
C THR A 124 -8.96 6.65 -10.10
N THR A 125 -10.24 7.01 -10.00
CA THR A 125 -11.11 6.62 -8.86
C THR A 125 -11.57 5.17 -8.93
N GLY A 126 -11.24 4.47 -10.02
CA GLY A 126 -11.58 3.07 -10.27
C GLY A 126 -11.46 2.74 -11.76
N TRP A 127 -11.55 1.45 -12.10
CA TRP A 127 -11.59 1.05 -13.50
C TRP A 127 -12.85 1.61 -14.17
N VAL A 128 -12.66 2.41 -15.23
CA VAL A 128 -13.74 2.72 -16.17
C VAL A 128 -13.78 1.58 -17.17
N VAL A 129 -14.76 0.68 -17.04
CA VAL A 129 -15.06 -0.25 -18.12
C VAL A 129 -15.69 0.58 -19.21
N GLN A 130 -14.92 0.93 -20.25
CA GLN A 130 -15.52 1.39 -21.49
C GLN A 130 -16.39 0.23 -22.00
N THR A 131 -17.70 0.40 -21.88
CA THR A 131 -18.65 -0.50 -22.54
C THR A 131 -18.50 -0.22 -24.04
N PRO A 132 -18.45 -1.27 -24.90
CA PRO A 132 -18.19 -1.11 -26.32
C PRO A 132 -19.11 -0.10 -27.01
#